data_AF-A0A6I7P8P4-F1
#
_entry.id   AF-A0A6I7P8P4-F1
#
_cell.length_a   1.000
_cell.length_b   1.000
_cell.length_c   1.000
_cell.angle_alpha   90.00
_cell.angle_beta   90.00
_cell.angle_gamma   90.00
#
_symmetry.space_group_name_H-M   'P 1'
#
loop_
_entity.id
_entity.type
_entity.pdbx_description
1 polymer ?
#
loop_
_entity_poly.entity_id
_entity_poly.type
_entity_poly.pdbx_seq_one_letter_code
_entity_poly.pdbx_strand_id
1 'polypeptide(L)'
;MAVCGLLLSACAGLQPQNDILGFSGLGNEIRNFYEQHAVEQNWSCTFPRIDTILTAQRVEEGAEEQTIRVRYAWRSGGGRIDPGANLCRGTAERDFVIRPLGDRAVVVAMTGGQRRR
;
A
#
# COMPACT_ATOMS: atom_id res chain seq x y z
N MET A 1 23.73 -11.62 49.61
CA MET A 1 24.21 -12.16 48.32
C MET A 1 23.07 -12.01 47.31
N ALA A 2 23.32 -11.25 46.26
CA ALA A 2 22.38 -10.96 45.18
C ALA A 2 22.36 -12.12 44.17
N VAL A 3 21.19 -12.43 43.60
CA VAL A 3 21.10 -13.03 42.25
C VAL A 3 19.97 -12.35 41.50
N CYS A 4 20.38 -11.71 40.41
CA CYS A 4 19.63 -10.97 39.43
C CYS A 4 18.97 -11.98 38.47
N GLY A 5 17.66 -11.88 38.24
CA GLY A 5 16.90 -12.80 37.38
C GLY A 5 16.23 -12.06 36.22
N LEU A 6 16.93 -12.04 35.09
CA LEU A 6 16.60 -11.51 33.76
C LEU A 6 15.15 -11.11 33.45
N LEU A 7 14.95 -9.80 33.23
CA LEU A 7 13.84 -9.22 32.49
C LEU A 7 14.07 -9.48 30.98
N LEU A 8 13.30 -10.39 30.38
CA LEU A 8 13.19 -10.51 28.93
C LEU A 8 12.34 -9.33 28.42
N SER A 9 12.99 -8.21 28.11
CA SER A 9 12.39 -7.13 27.32
C SER A 9 12.21 -7.62 25.89
N ALA A 10 11.07 -8.27 25.62
CA ALA A 10 10.56 -8.41 24.28
C ALA A 10 10.22 -7.01 23.76
N CYS A 11 11.20 -6.35 23.14
CA CYS A 11 10.91 -5.30 22.17
C CYS A 11 10.15 -5.99 21.03
N ALA A 12 8.84 -6.13 21.19
CA ALA A 12 7.94 -6.27 20.06
C ALA A 12 8.21 -5.03 19.22
N GLY A 13 9.08 -5.18 18.22
CA GLY A 13 9.46 -4.10 17.34
C GLY A 13 8.17 -3.49 16.83
N LEU A 14 7.97 -2.19 17.09
CA LEU A 14 7.05 -1.40 16.32
C LEU A 14 7.51 -1.58 14.86
N GLN A 15 6.92 -2.55 14.15
CA GLN A 15 7.03 -2.54 12.70
C GLN A 15 6.46 -1.19 12.29
N PRO A 16 7.22 -0.35 11.57
CA PRO A 16 6.66 0.86 11.01
C PRO A 16 5.41 0.43 10.25
N GLN A 17 4.26 1.04 10.55
CA GLN A 17 2.94 0.61 10.02
C GLN A 17 2.85 0.66 8.47
N ASN A 18 3.96 1.04 7.81
CA ASN A 18 4.12 1.19 6.37
C ASN A 18 5.17 0.24 5.79
N ASP A 19 5.81 -0.60 6.59
CA ASP A 19 6.74 -1.61 6.09
C ASP A 19 5.94 -2.82 5.63
N ILE A 20 6.14 -3.23 4.38
CA ILE A 20 5.39 -4.31 3.75
C ILE A 20 6.40 -5.26 3.11
N LEU A 21 6.25 -6.56 3.38
CA LEU A 21 7.08 -7.62 2.79
C LEU A 21 8.59 -7.40 2.96
N GLY A 22 9.00 -6.79 4.07
CA GLY A 22 10.41 -6.51 4.38
C GLY A 22 10.97 -5.23 3.76
N PHE A 23 10.18 -4.49 2.97
CA PHE A 23 10.59 -3.20 2.42
C PHE A 23 10.15 -2.03 3.29
N SER A 24 11.10 -1.20 3.67
CA SER A 24 10.83 -0.02 4.48
C SER A 24 10.01 1.01 3.69
N GLY A 25 8.89 1.46 4.27
CA GLY A 25 8.03 2.50 3.72
C GLY A 25 7.21 2.12 2.49
N LEU A 26 7.25 0.86 2.03
CA LEU A 26 6.56 0.42 0.82
C LEU A 26 5.04 0.66 0.85
N GLY A 27 4.40 0.57 2.03
CA GLY A 27 2.99 0.92 2.19
C GLY A 27 2.68 2.36 1.81
N ASN A 28 3.58 3.31 2.09
CA ASN A 28 3.40 4.70 1.66
C ASN A 28 3.61 4.86 0.16
N GLU A 29 4.62 4.19 -0.39
CA GLU A 29 4.89 4.19 -1.82
C GLU A 29 3.67 3.68 -2.63
N ILE A 30 3.05 2.58 -2.18
CA ILE A 30 1.80 2.05 -2.76
C ILE A 30 0.67 3.08 -2.70
N ARG A 31 0.44 3.71 -1.54
CA ARG A 31 -0.61 4.72 -1.38
C ARG A 31 -0.38 5.91 -2.31
N ASN A 32 0.85 6.42 -2.37
CA ASN A 32 1.22 7.56 -3.21
C ASN A 32 1.04 7.23 -4.69
N PHE A 33 1.53 6.08 -5.14
CA PHE A 33 1.40 5.66 -6.53
C PHE A 33 -0.08 5.47 -6.89
N TYR A 34 -0.86 4.82 -6.03
CA TYR A 34 -2.31 4.66 -6.21
C TYR A 34 -3.02 6.02 -6.31
N GLU A 35 -2.79 6.92 -5.36
CA GLU A 35 -3.44 8.24 -5.33
C GLU A 35 -3.09 9.10 -6.55
N GLN A 36 -1.92 8.90 -7.16
CA GLN A 36 -1.47 9.60 -8.37
C GLN A 36 -2.00 8.98 -9.67
N HIS A 37 -2.33 7.69 -9.70
CA HIS A 37 -2.71 7.01 -10.94
C HIS A 37 -4.13 6.43 -10.97
N ALA A 38 -4.69 6.00 -9.85
CA ALA A 38 -5.90 5.17 -9.84
C ALA A 38 -7.19 5.92 -10.18
N VAL A 39 -8.11 5.19 -10.81
CA VAL A 39 -9.55 5.46 -10.81
C VAL A 39 -10.30 4.23 -10.31
N GLU A 40 -11.45 4.42 -9.68
CA GLU A 40 -12.33 3.36 -9.19
C GLU A 40 -13.74 3.47 -9.79
N GLN A 41 -14.53 2.40 -9.63
CA GLN A 41 -15.94 2.35 -10.05
C GLN A 41 -16.17 2.80 -11.50
N ASN A 42 -15.49 2.16 -12.47
CA ASN A 42 -15.64 2.47 -13.89
C ASN A 42 -15.48 3.97 -14.21
N TRP A 43 -14.45 4.61 -13.61
CA TRP A 43 -14.11 6.02 -13.82
C TRP A 43 -15.05 7.04 -13.15
N SER A 44 -16.00 6.62 -12.32
CA SER A 44 -16.81 7.56 -11.54
C SER A 44 -16.05 8.14 -10.34
N CYS A 45 -15.18 7.33 -9.72
CA CYS A 45 -14.37 7.74 -8.58
C CYS A 45 -12.97 8.07 -9.06
N THR A 46 -12.79 9.33 -9.47
CA THR A 46 -11.59 9.76 -10.20
C THR A 46 -10.44 10.16 -9.31
N PHE A 47 -10.66 10.40 -8.01
CA PHE A 47 -9.60 10.72 -7.03
C PHE A 47 -9.69 9.85 -5.78
N PRO A 48 -9.54 8.51 -5.91
CA PRO A 48 -9.57 7.63 -4.76
C PRO A 48 -8.24 7.71 -3.99
N ARG A 49 -8.30 7.45 -2.68
CA ARG A 49 -7.16 7.23 -1.80
C ARG A 49 -7.31 5.93 -1.04
N ILE A 50 -6.20 5.26 -0.79
CA ILE A 50 -6.17 4.08 0.08
C ILE A 50 -6.26 4.57 1.54
N ASP A 51 -7.24 4.06 2.27
CA ASP A 51 -7.41 4.35 3.70
C ASP A 51 -6.67 3.30 4.54
N THR A 52 -6.77 2.03 4.15
CA THR A 52 -6.13 0.91 4.86
C THR A 52 -5.67 -0.15 3.88
N ILE A 53 -4.41 -0.60 4.01
CA ILE A 53 -3.94 -1.82 3.35
C ILE A 53 -4.35 -2.99 4.25
N LEU A 54 -5.16 -3.90 3.71
CA LEU A 54 -5.71 -5.04 4.43
C LEU A 54 -4.76 -6.22 4.39
N THR A 55 -4.24 -6.53 3.21
CA THR A 55 -3.23 -7.59 3.01
C THR A 55 -2.27 -7.19 1.89
N ALA A 56 -1.06 -7.71 1.95
CA ALA A 56 -0.08 -7.66 0.88
C ALA A 56 0.62 -9.00 0.80
N GLN A 57 0.66 -9.57 -0.40
CA GLN A 57 1.31 -10.85 -0.65
C GLN A 57 2.14 -10.77 -1.91
N ARG A 58 3.28 -11.44 -1.91
CA ARG A 58 4.12 -11.56 -3.09
C ARG A 58 3.51 -12.62 -4.02
N VAL A 59 3.31 -12.29 -5.28
CA VAL A 59 2.73 -13.21 -6.28
C VAL A 59 3.71 -13.59 -7.38
N GLU A 60 4.74 -12.78 -7.61
CA GLU A 60 5.82 -13.11 -8.54
C GLU A 60 7.17 -12.58 -8.02
N GLU A 61 8.21 -13.41 -8.17
CA GLU A 61 9.58 -13.09 -7.78
C GLU A 61 10.47 -12.96 -9.01
N GLY A 62 10.80 -11.72 -9.37
CA GLY A 62 11.91 -11.41 -10.26
C GLY A 62 13.04 -10.72 -9.51
N ALA A 63 14.25 -10.79 -10.08
CA ALA A 63 15.43 -10.12 -9.54
C ALA A 63 15.36 -8.59 -9.74
N GLU A 64 14.78 -8.14 -10.85
CA GLU A 64 14.67 -6.72 -11.21
C GLU A 64 13.34 -6.12 -10.77
N GLU A 65 12.25 -6.88 -10.94
CA GLU A 65 10.90 -6.47 -10.59
C GLU A 65 10.16 -7.60 -9.87
N GLN A 66 9.28 -7.24 -8.95
CA GLN A 66 8.47 -8.17 -8.17
C GLN A 66 7.02 -7.74 -8.24
N THR A 67 6.12 -8.69 -8.40
CA THR A 67 4.68 -8.41 -8.38
C THR A 67 4.13 -8.71 -6.99
N ILE A 68 3.47 -7.73 -6.38
CA ILE A 68 2.79 -7.86 -5.10
C ILE A 68 1.30 -7.63 -5.29
N ARG A 69 0.48 -8.53 -4.76
CA ARG A 69 -0.97 -8.38 -4.71
C ARG A 69 -1.36 -7.72 -3.40
N VAL A 70 -2.09 -6.61 -3.51
CA VAL A 70 -2.48 -5.79 -2.36
C VAL A 70 -3.99 -5.68 -2.34
N ARG A 71 -4.59 -6.10 -1.21
CA ARG A 71 -6.00 -5.85 -0.90
C ARG A 71 -6.10 -4.65 0.03
N TYR A 72 -7.02 -3.73 -0.26
CA TYR A 72 -7.12 -2.47 0.47
C TYR A 72 -8.54 -1.95 0.55
N ALA A 73 -8.79 -1.09 1.53
CA ALA A 73 -9.96 -0.22 1.62
C ALA A 73 -9.61 1.17 1.07
N TRP A 74 -10.51 1.75 0.28
CA TRP A 74 -10.32 3.05 -0.35
C TRP A 74 -11.54 3.95 -0.16
N ARG A 75 -11.33 5.25 -0.29
CA ARG A 75 -12.36 6.29 -0.23
C ARG A 75 -12.01 7.48 -1.11
N SER A 76 -12.94 8.41 -1.29
CA SER A 76 -12.65 9.67 -2.00
C SER A 76 -11.54 10.45 -1.27
N GLY A 77 -10.63 11.01 -2.07
CA GLY A 77 -9.49 11.81 -1.66
C GLY A 77 -9.85 13.16 -1.04
N GLY A 78 -11.11 13.59 -1.09
CA GLY A 78 -11.62 14.78 -0.39
C GLY A 78 -11.13 16.13 -0.91
N GLY A 79 -10.21 16.17 -1.88
CA GLY A 79 -9.64 17.41 -2.42
C GLY A 79 -10.30 17.97 -3.69
N ARG A 80 -11.24 17.25 -4.29
CA ARG A 80 -11.97 17.66 -5.50
C ARG A 80 -13.44 17.35 -5.32
N ILE A 81 -14.32 18.25 -5.78
CA ILE A 81 -15.78 18.04 -5.77
C ILE A 81 -16.08 16.95 -6.80
N ASP A 82 -15.95 15.68 -6.40
CA ASP A 82 -16.51 14.55 -7.14
C ASP A 82 -18.04 14.59 -6.95
N PRO A 83 -18.85 14.71 -8.01
CA PRO A 83 -20.28 14.48 -7.91
C PRO A 83 -20.50 13.07 -7.37
N GLY A 84 -20.95 12.94 -6.11
CA GLY A 84 -21.05 11.65 -5.42
C GLY A 84 -19.85 11.27 -4.54
N ALA A 85 -19.03 12.23 -4.08
CA ALA A 85 -17.91 11.98 -3.17
C ALA A 85 -18.27 11.12 -1.92
N ASN A 86 -19.52 11.21 -1.43
CA ASN A 86 -20.03 10.39 -0.33
C ASN A 86 -20.31 8.92 -0.70
N LEU A 87 -20.30 8.59 -2.00
CA LEU A 87 -20.52 7.24 -2.57
C LEU A 87 -19.19 6.56 -2.97
N CYS A 88 -18.12 7.33 -3.14
CA CYS A 88 -16.81 6.82 -3.52
C CYS A 88 -16.06 6.26 -2.32
N ARG A 89 -16.35 5.00 -2.00
CA ARG A 89 -15.60 4.17 -1.07
C ARG A 89 -15.79 2.70 -1.39
N GLY A 90 -14.86 1.87 -0.95
CA GLY A 90 -14.98 0.43 -1.14
C GLY A 90 -13.77 -0.35 -0.68
N THR A 91 -13.74 -1.61 -1.08
CA THR A 91 -12.54 -2.45 -1.01
C THR A 91 -12.20 -2.93 -2.40
N ALA A 92 -10.91 -3.10 -2.67
CA ALA A 92 -10.42 -3.58 -3.95
C ALA A 92 -9.11 -4.36 -3.76
N GLU A 93 -8.69 -5.02 -4.83
CA GLU A 93 -7.44 -5.76 -4.92
C GLU A 93 -6.76 -5.39 -6.24
N ARG A 94 -5.46 -5.11 -6.19
CA ARG A 94 -4.64 -4.83 -7.37
C ARG A 94 -3.26 -5.47 -7.22
N ASP A 95 -2.66 -5.76 -8.35
CA ASP A 95 -1.28 -6.16 -8.44
C ASP A 95 -0.44 -4.91 -8.68
N PHE A 96 0.58 -4.70 -7.86
CA PHE A 96 1.56 -3.64 -7.97
C PHE A 96 2.90 -4.26 -8.35
N VAL A 97 3.55 -3.68 -9.37
CA VAL A 97 4.91 -4.05 -9.73
C VAL A 97 5.86 -3.13 -8.99
N ILE A 98 6.79 -3.71 -8.26
CA ILE A 98 7.79 -3.00 -7.49
C ILE A 98 9.19 -3.33 -8.01
N ARG A 99 10.09 -2.37 -7.88
CA ARG A 99 11.51 -2.57 -8.13
C ARG A 99 12.28 -2.40 -6.81
N PRO A 100 12.95 -3.45 -6.32
CA PRO A 100 13.77 -3.38 -5.11
C PRO A 100 14.93 -2.39 -5.25
N LEU A 101 15.23 -1.68 -4.17
CA LEU A 101 16.32 -0.71 -4.02
C LEU A 101 16.93 -0.85 -2.62
N GLY A 102 17.67 -1.95 -2.40
CA GLY A 102 18.18 -2.30 -1.08
C GLY A 102 17.05 -2.74 -0.14
N ASP A 103 16.92 -2.05 1.00
CA ASP A 103 15.86 -2.27 2.00
C ASP A 103 14.54 -1.56 1.65
N ARG A 104 14.51 -0.80 0.55
CA ARG A 104 13.32 -0.10 0.03
C ARG A 104 12.89 -0.68 -1.30
N ALA A 105 11.72 -0.26 -1.75
CA ALA A 105 11.25 -0.54 -3.10
C ALA A 105 10.45 0.65 -3.64
N VAL A 106 10.46 0.82 -4.96
CA VAL A 106 9.64 1.82 -5.67
C VAL A 106 8.55 1.11 -6.45
N VAL A 107 7.35 1.69 -6.51
CA VAL A 107 6.26 1.17 -7.34
C VAL A 107 6.43 1.70 -8.75
N VAL A 108 6.43 0.81 -9.74
CA VAL A 108 6.66 1.17 -11.15
C VAL A 108 5.40 0.98 -12.01
N ALA A 109 4.49 0.10 -11.58
CA ALA A 109 3.22 -0.11 -12.25
C ALA A 109 2.16 -0.66 -11.29
N MET A 110 0.90 -0.59 -11.71
CA MET A 110 -0.19 -1.33 -11.07
C MET A 110 -1.22 -1.80 -12.10
N THR A 111 -2.03 -2.78 -11.74
CA THR A 111 -3.18 -3.20 -12.53
C THR A 111 -4.42 -2.32 -12.27
N GLY A 112 -5.49 -2.55 -13.04
CA GLY A 112 -6.78 -1.86 -12.88
C GLY A 112 -6.84 -0.50 -13.58
N GLY A 113 -7.97 0.20 -13.39
CA GLY A 113 -8.25 1.48 -14.02
C GLY A 113 -7.26 2.56 -13.56
N GLN A 114 -6.68 3.28 -14.52
CA GLN A 114 -5.69 4.33 -14.30
C GLN A 114 -5.97 5.56 -15.15
N ARG A 115 -5.77 6.74 -14.58
CA ARG A 115 -5.78 8.01 -15.31
C ARG A 115 -4.69 7.96 -16.38
N ARG A 116 -5.04 8.35 -17.61
CA ARG A 116 -4.05 8.53 -18.68
C ARG A 116 -3.15 9.70 -18.29
N ARG A 117 -1.84 9.52 -18.47
CA ARG A 117 -0.84 10.57 -18.32
C ARG A 117 -0.91 11.53 -19.50
#